data_AF-A0A1F7FPI5-F1
#
_entry.id   AF-A0A1F7FPI5-F1
#
_cell.length_a   1.000
_cell.length_b   1.000
_cell.length_c   1.000
_cell.angle_alpha   90.00
_cell.angle_beta   90.00
_cell.angle_gamma   90.00
#
_symmetry.space_group_name_H-M   'P 1'
#
loop_
_entity.id
_entity.type
_entity.pdbx_description
1 polymer ?
#
loop_
_entity_poly.entity_id
_entity_poly.type
_entity_poly.pdbx_seq_one_letter_code
_entity_poly.pdbx_strand_id
1 'polypeptide(L)'
;MKKKFTKIFSISMGLILLGFVAAEAQDSRQQALFLLRKARQAQERNEPAKAQVLIKQAQKLHPGIQEPVWPTQKQLNQKFDDLKTAARHDLLNNFRKEPDPDTLWLLEVFLARNPHDKEVRNTLIEFYLATSDQQSLKRLGHTPPKADYIGTIRKITIALLIAALALWQLWLLLKEIIRLPS
;
A
#
# COMPACT_ATOMS: atom_id res chain seq x y z
N MET A 1 16.92 -33.54 -45.59
CA MET A 1 17.59 -33.32 -44.28
C MET A 1 17.23 -31.93 -43.77
N LYS A 2 16.79 -31.84 -42.49
CA LYS A 2 16.75 -30.63 -41.62
C LYS A 2 15.75 -29.51 -42.02
N LYS A 3 14.99 -28.87 -41.13
CA LYS A 3 14.74 -28.98 -39.68
C LYS A 3 13.44 -28.21 -39.38
N LYS A 4 12.60 -28.78 -38.51
CA LYS A 4 11.48 -28.12 -37.81
C LYS A 4 12.03 -26.97 -36.95
N PHE A 5 11.48 -25.75 -37.01
CA PHE A 5 11.57 -24.76 -35.92
C PHE A 5 10.66 -23.55 -36.19
N THR A 6 9.38 -23.63 -35.81
CA THR A 6 8.52 -22.45 -35.63
C THR A 6 7.31 -22.83 -34.78
N LYS A 7 7.55 -23.09 -33.49
CA LYS A 7 6.48 -23.24 -32.49
C LYS A 7 6.99 -22.93 -31.08
N ILE A 8 7.61 -21.75 -30.89
CA ILE A 8 8.02 -21.28 -29.54
C ILE A 8 7.61 -19.82 -29.28
N PHE A 9 7.19 -19.04 -30.28
CA PHE A 9 6.98 -17.59 -30.10
C PHE A 9 5.60 -17.15 -29.56
N SER A 10 4.71 -18.07 -29.17
CA SER A 10 3.33 -17.73 -28.77
C SER A 10 2.99 -17.93 -27.29
N ILE A 11 3.94 -18.39 -26.46
CA ILE A 11 3.65 -18.70 -25.04
C ILE A 11 4.14 -17.58 -24.10
N SER A 12 5.16 -16.81 -24.49
CA SER A 12 5.77 -15.80 -23.62
C SER A 12 4.97 -14.51 -23.47
N MET A 13 4.05 -14.18 -24.39
CA MET A 13 3.24 -12.96 -24.31
C MET A 13 1.99 -13.14 -23.42
N GLY A 14 1.51 -14.37 -23.24
CA GLY A 14 0.40 -14.68 -22.34
C GLY A 14 0.78 -14.62 -20.86
N LEU A 15 2.01 -14.99 -20.49
CA LEU A 15 2.46 -14.98 -19.10
C LEU A 15 2.68 -13.57 -18.53
N ILE A 16 3.09 -12.62 -19.37
CA ILE A 16 3.34 -11.23 -18.92
C ILE A 16 2.01 -10.49 -18.66
N LEU A 17 1.00 -10.74 -19.50
CA LEU A 17 -0.36 -10.20 -19.30
C LEU A 17 -1.04 -10.76 -18.05
N LEU A 18 -0.87 -12.05 -17.74
CA LEU A 18 -1.39 -12.67 -16.51
C LEU A 18 -0.75 -12.08 -15.23
N GLY A 19 0.55 -11.79 -15.25
CA GLY A 19 1.25 -11.19 -14.11
C GLY A 19 0.86 -9.74 -13.84
N PHE A 20 0.61 -8.95 -14.89
CA PHE A 20 0.23 -7.54 -14.75
C PHE A 20 -1.21 -7.39 -14.23
N VAL A 21 -2.15 -8.17 -14.77
CA VAL A 21 -3.54 -8.18 -14.30
C VAL A 21 -3.65 -8.68 -12.85
N ALA A 22 -2.83 -9.65 -12.45
CA ALA A 22 -2.83 -10.14 -11.06
C ALA A 22 -2.32 -9.10 -10.05
N ALA A 23 -1.28 -8.34 -10.40
CA ALA A 23 -0.75 -7.27 -9.54
C ALA A 23 -1.76 -6.11 -9.38
N GLU A 24 -2.40 -5.68 -10.47
CA GLU A 24 -3.45 -4.65 -10.45
C GLU A 24 -4.72 -5.13 -9.72
N ALA A 25 -5.10 -6.39 -9.87
CA ALA A 25 -6.23 -6.98 -9.16
C ALA A 25 -5.97 -7.15 -7.65
N GLN A 26 -4.72 -7.44 -7.26
CA GLN A 26 -4.35 -7.58 -5.86
C GLN A 26 -4.33 -6.22 -5.15
N ASP A 27 -3.86 -5.17 -5.83
CA ASP A 27 -3.91 -3.79 -5.33
C ASP A 27 -5.35 -3.27 -5.25
N SER A 28 -6.18 -3.50 -6.29
CA SER A 28 -7.59 -3.08 -6.29
C SER A 28 -8.42 -3.79 -5.22
N ARG A 29 -8.17 -5.08 -4.97
CA ARG A 29 -8.79 -5.83 -3.86
C ARG A 29 -8.40 -5.24 -2.51
N GLN A 30 -7.12 -4.96 -2.28
CA GLN A 30 -6.65 -4.37 -1.02
C GLN A 30 -7.25 -2.99 -0.77
N GLN A 31 -7.31 -2.13 -1.79
CA GLN A 31 -7.96 -0.82 -1.71
C GLN A 31 -9.45 -0.94 -1.41
N ALA A 32 -10.13 -1.91 -2.02
CA ALA A 32 -11.54 -2.15 -1.76
C ALA A 32 -11.80 -2.67 -0.33
N LEU A 33 -10.95 -3.55 0.21
CA LEU A 33 -10.99 -3.97 1.63
C LEU A 33 -10.79 -2.77 2.58
N PHE A 34 -9.89 -1.86 2.23
CA PHE A 34 -9.69 -0.62 2.99
C PHE A 34 -10.93 0.27 3.01
N LEU A 35 -11.61 0.43 1.86
CA LEU A 35 -12.88 1.15 1.78
C LEU A 35 -13.98 0.49 2.61
N LEU A 36 -14.07 -0.84 2.61
CA LEU A 36 -14.98 -1.58 3.46
C LEU A 36 -14.71 -1.31 4.95
N ARG A 37 -13.46 -1.32 5.38
CA ARG A 37 -13.09 -0.96 6.75
C ARG A 37 -13.51 0.48 7.11
N LYS A 38 -13.31 1.45 6.20
CA LYS A 38 -13.78 2.82 6.40
C LYS A 38 -15.31 2.90 6.48
N ALA A 39 -16.02 2.12 5.66
CA ALA A 39 -17.47 2.05 5.68
C ALA A 39 -17.97 1.58 7.05
N ARG A 40 -17.32 0.58 7.61
CA ARG A 40 -17.58 0.09 8.96
C ARG A 40 -17.34 1.15 10.02
N GLN A 41 -16.19 1.84 9.98
CA GLN A 41 -15.93 2.94 10.92
C GLN A 41 -16.97 4.05 10.83
N ALA A 42 -17.49 4.33 9.62
CA ALA A 42 -18.60 5.25 9.44
C ALA A 42 -19.90 4.70 10.07
N GLN A 43 -20.19 3.40 9.92
CA GLN A 43 -21.33 2.74 10.56
C GLN A 43 -21.24 2.82 12.09
N GLU A 44 -20.07 2.55 12.68
CA GLU A 44 -19.81 2.66 14.13
C GLU A 44 -19.93 4.09 14.65
N ARG A 45 -19.75 5.09 13.79
CA ARG A 45 -19.93 6.51 14.09
C ARG A 45 -21.36 7.02 13.83
N ASN A 46 -22.30 6.13 13.55
CA ASN A 46 -23.67 6.46 13.16
C ASN A 46 -23.74 7.34 11.88
N GLU A 47 -22.83 7.11 10.91
CA GLU A 47 -22.81 7.75 9.59
C GLU A 47 -23.21 6.74 8.47
N PRO A 48 -24.44 6.18 8.46
CA PRO A 48 -24.81 5.07 7.56
C PRO A 48 -24.81 5.46 6.07
N ALA A 49 -25.12 6.71 5.74
CA ALA A 49 -25.08 7.21 4.37
C ALA A 49 -23.65 7.17 3.79
N LYS A 50 -22.66 7.53 4.62
CA LYS A 50 -21.24 7.48 4.23
C LYS A 50 -20.75 6.05 4.15
N ALA A 51 -21.21 5.17 5.03
CA ALA A 51 -20.92 3.74 4.96
C ALA A 51 -21.36 3.14 3.62
N GLN A 52 -22.60 3.41 3.17
CA GLN A 52 -23.09 2.93 1.87
C GLN A 52 -22.29 3.45 0.68
N VAL A 53 -21.89 4.72 0.69
CA VAL A 53 -21.05 5.28 -0.38
C VAL A 53 -19.72 4.54 -0.46
N LEU A 54 -19.08 4.28 0.67
CA LEU A 54 -17.81 3.58 0.75
C LEU A 54 -17.92 2.10 0.32
N ILE A 55 -19.02 1.41 0.66
CA ILE A 55 -19.31 0.05 0.19
C ILE A 55 -19.45 0.03 -1.34
N LYS A 56 -20.22 0.96 -1.91
CA LYS A 56 -20.38 1.07 -3.36
C LYS A 56 -19.06 1.37 -4.07
N GLN A 57 -18.19 2.19 -3.46
CA GLN A 57 -16.85 2.45 -3.99
C GLN A 57 -15.97 1.20 -3.94
N ALA A 58 -16.05 0.39 -2.87
CA ALA A 58 -15.34 -0.89 -2.79
C ALA A 58 -15.80 -1.87 -3.87
N GLN A 59 -17.10 -2.01 -4.09
CA GLN A 59 -17.67 -2.87 -5.15
C GLN A 59 -17.29 -2.39 -6.56
N LYS A 60 -17.17 -1.07 -6.77
CA LYS A 60 -16.69 -0.52 -8.04
C LYS A 60 -15.22 -0.87 -8.31
N LEU A 61 -14.37 -0.81 -7.28
CA LEU A 61 -12.95 -1.16 -7.39
C LEU A 61 -12.75 -2.67 -7.56
N HIS A 62 -13.57 -3.47 -6.89
CA HIS A 62 -13.50 -4.93 -6.99
C HIS A 62 -14.91 -5.54 -6.99
N PRO A 63 -15.49 -5.80 -8.18
CA PRO A 63 -16.87 -6.30 -8.31
C PRO A 63 -17.15 -7.63 -7.62
N GLY A 64 -16.11 -8.44 -7.38
CA GLY A 64 -16.22 -9.70 -6.65
C GLY A 64 -16.34 -9.57 -5.12
N ILE A 65 -16.28 -8.35 -4.57
CA ILE A 65 -16.44 -8.13 -3.13
C ILE A 65 -17.92 -8.12 -2.79
N GLN A 66 -18.32 -9.09 -1.96
CA GLN A 66 -19.65 -9.16 -1.40
C GLN A 66 -19.87 -8.01 -0.41
N GLU A 67 -21.13 -7.56 -0.29
CA GLU A 67 -21.49 -6.60 0.74
C GLU A 67 -21.24 -7.23 2.12
N PRO A 68 -20.35 -6.65 2.94
CA PRO A 68 -20.01 -7.27 4.22
C PRO A 68 -21.18 -7.15 5.20
N VAL A 69 -21.59 -8.28 5.76
CA VAL A 69 -22.47 -8.32 6.92
C VAL A 69 -21.62 -8.07 8.15
N TRP A 70 -21.56 -6.81 8.58
CA TRP A 70 -20.73 -6.41 9.71
C TRP A 70 -21.16 -7.13 10.99
N PRO A 71 -20.33 -8.03 11.55
CA PRO A 71 -20.66 -8.61 12.84
C PRO A 71 -20.62 -7.52 13.89
N THR A 72 -21.53 -7.59 14.87
CA THR A 72 -21.51 -6.64 15.99
C THR A 72 -20.25 -6.87 16.83
N GLN A 73 -19.77 -5.84 17.54
CA GLN A 73 -18.63 -5.97 18.47
C GLN A 73 -18.78 -7.16 19.43
N LYS A 74 -20.02 -7.43 19.87
CA LYS A 74 -20.37 -8.58 20.74
C LYS A 74 -20.11 -9.93 20.06
N GLN A 75 -20.53 -10.10 18.80
CA GLN A 75 -20.29 -11.32 18.03
C GLN A 75 -18.80 -11.52 17.77
N LEU A 76 -18.04 -10.43 17.62
CA LEU A 76 -16.60 -10.55 17.42
C LEU A 76 -15.84 -10.91 18.68
N ASN A 77 -16.21 -10.33 19.82
CA ASN A 77 -15.62 -10.70 21.09
C ASN A 77 -15.84 -12.20 21.35
N GLN A 78 -17.02 -12.72 21.02
CA GLN A 78 -17.31 -14.14 21.11
C GLN A 78 -16.43 -14.98 20.15
N LYS A 79 -16.35 -14.59 18.87
CA LYS A 79 -15.42 -15.21 17.91
C LYS A 79 -13.96 -15.18 18.41
N PHE A 80 -13.55 -14.08 19.03
CA PHE A 80 -12.21 -13.91 19.58
C PHE A 80 -11.96 -14.81 20.78
N ASP A 81 -12.90 -14.91 21.71
CA ASP A 81 -12.77 -15.73 22.91
C ASP A 81 -12.75 -17.24 22.53
N ASP A 82 -13.37 -17.61 21.41
CA ASP A 82 -13.28 -18.95 20.81
C ASP A 82 -11.92 -19.22 20.12
N LEU A 83 -11.17 -18.18 19.74
CA LEU A 83 -9.87 -18.28 19.07
C LEU A 83 -8.73 -18.50 20.09
N LYS A 84 -8.37 -19.77 20.33
CA LYS A 84 -7.16 -20.14 21.09
C LYS A 84 -5.87 -19.74 20.35
N THR A 85 -4.73 -19.72 21.04
CA THR A 85 -3.41 -19.29 20.52
C THR A 85 -2.97 -19.98 19.23
N ALA A 86 -3.39 -21.23 18.97
CA ALA A 86 -3.15 -21.91 17.69
C ALA A 86 -3.83 -21.19 16.51
N ALA A 87 -5.02 -20.62 16.75
CA ALA A 87 -5.79 -19.91 15.75
C ALA A 87 -5.20 -18.53 15.39
N ARG A 88 -4.27 -17.98 16.19
CA ARG A 88 -3.50 -16.77 15.82
C ARG A 88 -2.68 -17.00 14.55
N HIS A 89 -1.93 -18.10 14.50
CA HIS A 89 -1.09 -18.42 13.35
C HIS A 89 -1.95 -18.74 12.13
N ASP A 90 -3.07 -19.44 12.31
CA ASP A 90 -4.01 -19.72 11.23
C ASP A 90 -4.67 -18.44 10.70
N LEU A 91 -5.06 -17.52 11.58
CA LEU A 91 -5.58 -16.20 11.18
C LEU A 91 -4.56 -15.39 10.37
N LEU A 92 -3.30 -15.35 10.83
CA LEU A 92 -2.24 -14.64 10.12
C LEU A 92 -1.95 -15.28 8.76
N ASN A 93 -1.88 -16.61 8.70
CA ASN A 93 -1.65 -17.33 7.45
C ASN A 93 -2.81 -17.16 6.48
N ASN A 94 -4.04 -17.22 6.96
CA ASN A 94 -5.23 -16.99 6.14
C ASN A 94 -5.26 -15.56 5.63
N PHE A 95 -4.98 -14.57 6.48
CA PHE A 95 -4.92 -13.17 6.08
C PHE A 95 -3.83 -12.89 5.02
N ARG A 96 -2.65 -13.50 5.18
CA ARG A 96 -1.54 -13.36 4.22
C ARG A 96 -1.87 -14.00 2.87
N LYS A 97 -2.59 -15.13 2.86
CA LYS A 97 -3.02 -15.80 1.63
C LYS A 97 -4.16 -15.05 0.95
N GLU A 98 -5.16 -14.67 1.73
CA GLU A 98 -6.37 -14.03 1.25
C GLU A 98 -6.87 -13.01 2.28
N PRO A 99 -6.56 -11.73 2.09
CA PRO A 99 -7.02 -10.69 3.01
C PRO A 99 -8.54 -10.52 2.88
N ASP A 100 -9.20 -10.52 4.03
CA ASP A 100 -10.66 -10.50 4.18
C ASP A 100 -11.06 -9.47 5.26
N PRO A 101 -12.21 -8.77 5.13
CA PRO A 101 -12.61 -7.73 6.08
C PRO A 101 -12.79 -8.25 7.52
N ASP A 102 -13.31 -9.47 7.69
CA ASP A 102 -13.52 -10.04 9.02
C ASP A 102 -12.19 -10.42 9.67
N THR A 103 -11.29 -11.01 8.88
CA THR A 103 -9.96 -11.41 9.34
C THR A 103 -9.10 -10.20 9.69
N LEU A 104 -9.14 -9.13 8.86
CA LEU A 104 -8.48 -7.85 9.15
C LEU A 104 -8.94 -7.30 10.50
N TRP A 105 -10.25 -7.33 10.74
CA TRP A 105 -10.83 -6.78 11.94
C TRP A 105 -10.52 -7.63 13.19
N LEU A 106 -10.53 -8.96 13.06
CA LEU A 106 -10.07 -9.87 14.13
C LEU A 106 -8.61 -9.60 14.50
N LEU A 107 -7.74 -9.35 13.53
CA LEU A 107 -6.33 -9.00 13.78
C LEU A 107 -6.19 -7.63 14.48
N GLU A 108 -7.00 -6.65 14.13
CA GLU A 108 -7.03 -5.36 14.83
C GLU A 108 -7.49 -5.50 16.29
N VAL A 109 -8.55 -6.27 16.53
CA VAL A 109 -9.04 -6.58 17.89
C VAL A 109 -7.99 -7.38 18.66
N PHE A 110 -7.33 -8.33 18.01
CA PHE A 110 -6.25 -9.11 18.59
C PHE A 110 -5.10 -8.22 19.04
N LEU A 111 -4.64 -7.30 18.18
CA LEU A 111 -3.56 -6.39 18.50
C LEU A 111 -3.96 -5.39 19.59
N ALA A 112 -5.22 -4.95 19.62
CA ALA A 112 -5.73 -4.09 20.69
C ALA A 112 -5.69 -4.80 22.06
N ARG A 113 -5.94 -6.11 22.10
CA ARG A 113 -5.84 -6.93 23.33
C ARG A 113 -4.40 -7.38 23.64
N ASN A 114 -3.55 -7.52 22.63
CA ASN A 114 -2.15 -7.97 22.73
C ASN A 114 -1.20 -6.95 22.09
N PRO A 115 -0.99 -5.77 22.70
CA PRO A 115 -0.28 -4.66 22.06
C PRO A 115 1.19 -4.99 21.75
N HIS A 116 1.80 -5.95 22.44
CA HIS A 116 3.21 -6.32 22.24
C HIS A 116 3.43 -7.32 21.10
N ASP A 117 2.38 -7.80 20.43
CA ASP A 117 2.52 -8.74 19.33
C ASP A 117 3.10 -8.05 18.09
N LYS A 118 4.40 -8.30 17.85
CA LYS A 118 5.13 -7.71 16.74
C LYS A 118 4.70 -8.28 15.39
N GLU A 119 4.29 -9.53 15.33
CA GLU A 119 4.01 -10.21 14.06
C GLU A 119 2.67 -9.75 13.48
N VAL A 120 1.64 -9.67 14.32
CA VAL A 120 0.33 -9.11 13.94
C VAL A 120 0.50 -7.64 13.57
N ARG A 121 1.27 -6.88 14.37
CA ARG A 121 1.56 -5.47 14.08
C ARG A 121 2.24 -5.30 12.72
N ASN A 122 3.30 -6.06 12.43
CA ASN A 122 4.04 -5.94 11.18
C ASN A 122 3.16 -6.32 9.99
N THR A 123 2.37 -7.39 10.11
CA THR A 123 1.44 -7.82 9.06
C THR A 123 0.38 -6.74 8.77
N LEU A 124 -0.15 -6.07 9.81
CA LEU A 124 -1.07 -4.95 9.64
C LEU A 124 -0.37 -3.71 9.07
N ILE A 125 0.88 -3.42 9.46
CA ILE A 125 1.67 -2.33 8.88
C ILE A 125 1.88 -2.55 7.38
N GLU A 126 2.28 -3.77 6.96
CA GLU A 126 2.45 -4.12 5.55
C GLU A 126 1.15 -3.89 4.76
N PHE A 127 0.02 -4.33 5.32
CA PHE A 127 -1.29 -4.09 4.71
C PHE A 127 -1.65 -2.59 4.61
N TYR A 128 -1.37 -1.80 5.65
CA TYR A 128 -1.65 -0.37 5.64
C TYR A 128 -0.69 0.44 4.78
N LEU A 129 0.55 -0.04 4.59
CA LEU A 129 1.48 0.52 3.62
C LEU A 129 0.96 0.29 2.20
N ALA A 130 0.51 -0.92 1.89
CA ALA A 130 -0.06 -1.24 0.58
C ALA A 130 -1.31 -0.39 0.28
N THR A 131 -2.16 -0.16 1.28
CA THR A 131 -3.39 0.63 1.13
C THR A 131 -3.22 2.14 1.36
N SER A 132 -1.99 2.61 1.60
CA SER A 132 -1.66 4.01 1.88
C SER A 132 -2.45 4.63 3.06
N ASP A 133 -2.82 3.84 4.06
CA ASP A 133 -3.58 4.31 5.23
C ASP A 133 -2.69 4.92 6.31
N GLN A 134 -2.32 6.19 6.09
CA GLN A 134 -1.49 6.98 7.00
C GLN A 134 -2.08 7.11 8.42
N GLN A 135 -3.41 7.08 8.59
CA GLN A 135 -4.02 7.24 9.90
C GLN A 135 -3.85 5.97 10.74
N SER A 136 -3.99 4.80 10.11
CA SER A 136 -3.80 3.51 10.80
C SER A 136 -2.33 3.19 11.05
N LEU A 137 -1.44 3.56 10.12
CA LEU A 137 0.00 3.48 10.34
C LEU A 137 0.43 4.26 11.59
N LYS A 138 -0.07 5.49 11.75
CA LYS A 138 0.17 6.30 12.96
C LYS A 138 -0.34 5.62 14.23
N ARG A 139 -1.55 5.02 14.20
CA ARG A 139 -2.12 4.29 15.35
C ARG A 139 -1.28 3.07 15.75
N LEU A 140 -0.66 2.40 14.78
CA LEU A 140 0.23 1.27 15.02
C LEU A 140 1.64 1.67 15.48
N GLY A 141 1.91 2.97 15.63
CA GLY A 141 3.24 3.48 15.95
C GLY A 141 4.22 3.40 14.79
N HIS A 142 3.75 3.18 13.56
CA HIS A 142 4.57 3.29 12.37
C HIS A 142 4.75 4.76 12.03
N THR A 143 5.88 5.33 12.44
CA THR A 143 6.34 6.59 11.90
C THR A 143 7.02 6.30 10.56
N PRO A 144 6.59 6.94 9.45
CA PRO A 144 7.36 6.85 8.23
C PRO A 144 8.80 7.29 8.55
N PRO A 145 9.83 6.68 7.95
CA PRO A 145 11.19 7.16 8.11
C PRO A 145 11.15 8.66 7.87
N LYS A 146 11.62 9.47 8.84
CA LYS A 146 11.76 10.91 8.64
C LYS A 146 12.63 11.07 7.42
N ALA A 147 12.00 11.34 6.28
CA ALA A 147 12.73 11.67 5.07
C ALA A 147 13.60 12.86 5.45
N ASP A 148 14.90 12.69 5.29
CA ASP A 148 15.88 13.74 5.55
C ASP A 148 15.79 14.78 4.43
N TYR A 149 14.67 15.51 4.45
CA TYR A 149 14.37 16.58 3.52
C TYR A 149 15.43 17.67 3.64
N ILE A 150 15.96 17.91 4.85
CA ILE A 150 17.00 18.92 5.08
C ILE A 150 18.31 18.50 4.42
N GLY A 151 18.73 17.24 4.58
CA GLY A 151 19.91 16.70 3.92
C GLY A 151 19.78 16.68 2.40
N THR A 152 18.59 16.34 1.89
CA THR A 152 18.31 16.29 0.45
C THR A 152 18.27 17.69 -0.18
N ILE A 153 17.58 18.64 0.44
CA ILE A 153 17.53 20.04 0.00
C ILE A 153 18.92 20.65 0.02
N ARG A 154 19.71 20.44 1.08
CA ARG A 154 21.09 20.95 1.17
C ARG A 154 21.96 20.46 0.01
N LYS A 155 21.87 19.18 -0.36
CA LYS A 155 22.60 18.63 -1.51
C LYS A 155 22.18 19.28 -2.83
N ILE A 156 20.88 19.47 -3.04
CA ILE A 156 20.35 20.10 -4.25
C ILE A 156 20.79 21.58 -4.33
N THR A 157 20.72 22.32 -3.23
CA THR A 157 21.15 23.73 -3.19
C THR A 157 22.64 23.88 -3.48
N ILE A 158 23.49 22.98 -2.93
CA ILE A 158 24.93 22.98 -3.24
C ILE A 158 25.17 22.64 -4.72
N ALA A 159 24.47 21.65 -5.27
CA ALA A 159 24.59 21.30 -6.68
C ALA A 159 24.18 22.46 -7.62
N LEU A 160 23.11 23.18 -7.28
CA LEU A 160 22.67 24.37 -8.01
C LEU A 160 23.70 25.51 -7.93
N LEU A 161 24.30 25.74 -6.76
CA LEU A 161 25.37 26.74 -6.60
C LEU A 161 26.60 26.42 -7.45
N ILE A 162 27.02 25.15 -7.49
CA ILE A 162 28.14 24.70 -8.32
C ILE A 162 27.81 24.88 -9.81
N ALA A 163 26.60 24.51 -10.24
CA ALA A 163 26.16 24.69 -11.61
C ALA A 163 26.12 26.17 -12.02
N ALA A 164 25.64 27.05 -11.14
CA ALA A 164 25.61 28.49 -11.37
C ALA A 164 27.04 29.07 -11.50
N LEU A 165 27.97 28.63 -10.64
CA LEU A 165 29.38 29.02 -10.72
C LEU A 165 30.05 28.54 -12.01
N ALA A 166 29.77 27.31 -12.44
CA ALA A 166 30.30 26.77 -13.68
C ALA A 166 29.77 27.55 -14.90
N LEU A 167 28.47 27.87 -14.93
CA LEU A 167 27.87 28.69 -15.97
C LEU A 167 28.44 30.12 -15.98
N TRP A 168 28.70 30.69 -14.81
CA TRP A 168 29.34 32.00 -14.69
C TRP A 168 30.76 32.00 -15.24
N GLN A 169 31.57 30.99 -14.91
CA GLN A 169 32.92 30.84 -15.45
C GLN A 169 32.90 30.63 -16.97
N LEU A 170 31.98 29.80 -17.48
CA LEU A 170 31.81 29.59 -18.91
C LEU A 170 31.45 30.90 -19.64
N TRP A 171 30.59 31.73 -19.04
CA TRP A 171 30.21 33.02 -19.58
C TRP A 171 31.39 34.01 -19.62
N LEU A 172 32.23 34.04 -18.58
CA LEU A 172 33.44 34.87 -18.56
C LEU A 172 34.44 34.47 -19.66
N LEU A 173 34.66 33.15 -19.83
CA LEU A 173 35.53 32.63 -20.89
C LEU A 173 34.99 32.95 -22.29
N LEU A 174 33.69 32.78 -22.52
CA LEU A 174 33.04 33.15 -23.78
C LEU A 174 33.19 34.66 -24.04
N LYS A 175 33.04 35.49 -23.01
CA LYS A 175 33.20 36.93 -23.12
C LYS A 175 34.63 37.30 -23.52
N GLU A 176 35.65 36.66 -22.96
CA GLU A 176 37.06 36.89 -23.35
C GLU A 176 37.34 36.48 -24.80
N ILE A 177 36.84 35.33 -25.25
CA ILE A 177 36.99 34.88 -26.65
C ILE A 177 36.34 35.87 -27.62
N ILE A 178 35.15 36.39 -27.27
CA ILE A 178 34.42 37.34 -28.11
C ILE A 178 35.06 38.75 -28.07
N ARG A 179 35.85 39.07 -27.04
CA ARG A 179 36.51 40.38 -26.85
C ARG A 179 37.88 40.50 -27.50
N LEU A 180 38.28 39.58 -28.38
CA LEU A 180 39.42 39.75 -29.28
C LEU A 180 38.95 40.43 -30.59
N PRO A 181 38.91 41.77 -30.68
CA PRO A 181 39.04 42.43 -31.97
C PRO A 181 40.50 42.30 -32.43
N SER A 182 40.65 41.84 -33.67
CA SER A 182 41.84 42.01 -34.52
C SER A 182 42.35 43.45 -34.52
#